data_AF-A0A7M4DWQ9-F1
#
_entry.id   AF-A0A7M4DWQ9-F1
#
_cell.length_a   1.000
_cell.length_b   1.000
_cell.length_c   1.000
_cell.angle_alpha   90.00
_cell.angle_beta   90.00
_cell.angle_gamma   90.00
#
_symmetry.space_group_name_H-M   'P 1'
#
loop_
_entity.id
_entity.type
_entity.pdbx_description
1 polymer ?
#
loop_
_entity_poly.entity_id
_entity_poly.type
_entity_poly.pdbx_seq_one_letter_code
_entity_poly.pdbx_strand_id
1 'polypeptide(L)'
;MASAVFEGTSLVNMYVRGCWVNGVRRLIIDRRGAEEDFYEIRTEWSDRSVLYLHRSLADLRRLLRRLLDSFPEDRPELQRAPLLQGLITIKESHEIEARLNEVEKLLKTIINMPWKYSRSEVVLTFFERSPLDQVLKNDSVHKIQPSFQSPVKISEIMRSNGFCLANTETIVIDHSIPNGKDKHLDTDATEHFMWPSNMRRNKERREMSLVG
;
A
#
# COMPACT_ATOMS: atom_id res chain seq x y z
N MET A 1 -0.95 14.11 -27.22
CA MET A 1 0.03 13.53 -26.27
C MET A 1 0.30 14.56 -25.20
N ALA A 2 0.29 14.20 -23.92
CA ALA A 2 0.66 15.12 -22.84
C ALA A 2 2.10 14.84 -22.42
N SER A 3 3.03 15.70 -22.81
CA SER A 3 4.39 15.69 -22.27
C SER A 3 4.35 16.41 -20.91
N ALA A 4 4.79 15.74 -19.84
CA ALA A 4 4.97 16.39 -18.56
C ALA A 4 6.23 17.27 -18.65
N VAL A 5 6.05 18.60 -18.68
CA VAL A 5 7.17 19.54 -18.70
C VAL A 5 7.84 19.53 -17.33
N PHE A 6 9.05 18.97 -17.26
CA PHE A 6 9.89 19.04 -16.07
C PHE A 6 10.53 20.43 -15.97
N GLU A 7 9.99 21.28 -15.11
CA GLU A 7 10.68 22.50 -14.68
C GLU A 7 11.80 22.18 -13.66
N GLY A 8 12.89 22.93 -13.71
CA GLY A 8 13.75 23.12 -12.53
C GLY A 8 15.10 22.40 -12.45
N THR A 9 15.40 21.39 -13.28
CA THR A 9 16.79 20.87 -13.45
C THR A 9 17.08 20.41 -14.87
N SER A 10 18.36 20.34 -15.24
CA SER A 10 18.79 19.80 -16.53
C SER A 10 18.59 18.28 -16.57
N LEU A 11 17.57 17.83 -17.30
CA LEU A 11 17.24 16.41 -17.53
C LEU A 11 18.43 15.56 -18.02
N VAL A 12 19.42 16.19 -18.65
CA VAL A 12 20.60 15.58 -19.28
C VAL A 12 21.49 14.80 -18.30
N ASN A 13 21.33 14.98 -16.98
CA ASN A 13 22.17 14.33 -15.96
C ASN A 13 21.38 13.70 -14.80
N MET A 14 20.10 13.38 -14.98
CA MET A 14 19.32 12.65 -13.95
C MET A 14 19.62 11.15 -14.00
N TYR A 15 19.87 10.51 -12.84
CA TYR A 15 20.13 9.07 -12.76
C TYR A 15 19.81 8.49 -11.37
N VAL A 16 19.57 7.18 -11.31
CA VAL A 16 19.44 6.43 -10.04
C VAL A 16 20.84 6.19 -9.46
N ARG A 17 21.08 6.74 -8.27
CA ARG A 17 22.34 6.64 -7.52
C ARG A 17 22.45 5.34 -6.72
N GLY A 18 21.33 4.81 -6.25
CA GLY A 18 21.28 3.57 -5.47
C GLY A 18 19.89 2.94 -5.47
N CYS A 19 19.83 1.63 -5.32
CA CYS A 19 18.59 0.88 -5.18
C CYS A 19 18.73 -0.24 -4.14
N TRP A 20 17.62 -0.55 -3.47
CA TRP A 20 17.50 -1.58 -2.45
C TRP A 20 16.13 -2.28 -2.58
N VAL A 21 16.05 -3.55 -2.20
CA VAL A 21 14.79 -4.31 -2.18
C VAL A 21 14.41 -4.57 -0.72
N ASN A 22 13.31 -3.94 -0.28
CA ASN A 22 12.87 -3.97 1.11
C ASN A 22 11.98 -5.18 1.44
N GLY A 23 11.41 -5.84 0.42
CA GLY A 23 10.43 -6.91 0.62
C GLY A 23 9.67 -7.28 -0.65
N VAL A 24 8.64 -8.12 -0.51
CA VAL A 24 7.70 -8.50 -1.56
C VAL A 24 6.27 -8.43 -1.05
N ARG A 25 5.38 -7.86 -1.86
CA ARG A 25 3.94 -7.75 -1.62
C ARG A 25 3.17 -8.49 -2.69
N ARG A 26 2.32 -9.42 -2.29
CA ARG A 26 1.36 -10.05 -3.19
C ARG A 26 0.13 -9.18 -3.35
N LEU A 27 -0.33 -9.00 -4.59
CA LEU A 27 -1.51 -8.21 -4.94
C LEU A 27 -2.41 -9.00 -5.90
N ILE A 28 -3.73 -8.87 -5.74
CA ILE A 28 -4.70 -9.34 -6.73
C ILE A 28 -4.71 -8.33 -7.89
N ILE A 29 -4.37 -8.79 -9.09
CA ILE A 29 -4.19 -7.93 -10.28
C ILE A 29 -5.37 -7.95 -11.26
N ASP A 30 -6.31 -8.88 -11.13
CA ASP A 30 -7.46 -8.99 -12.03
C ASP A 30 -8.78 -9.36 -11.33
N ARG A 31 -9.89 -9.31 -12.08
CA ARG A 31 -11.24 -9.65 -11.58
C ARG A 31 -11.49 -11.16 -11.39
N ARG A 32 -10.53 -12.02 -11.74
CA ARG A 32 -10.61 -13.48 -11.59
C ARG A 32 -9.91 -13.96 -10.31
N GLY A 33 -9.24 -13.07 -9.59
CA GLY A 33 -8.44 -13.40 -8.41
C GLY A 33 -7.01 -13.82 -8.73
N ALA A 34 -6.48 -13.47 -9.91
CA ALA A 34 -5.07 -13.71 -10.22
C ALA A 34 -4.18 -12.86 -9.29
N GLU A 35 -3.23 -13.50 -8.62
CA GLU A 35 -2.26 -12.85 -7.73
C GLU A 35 -0.89 -12.71 -8.42
N GLU A 36 -0.21 -11.57 -8.21
CA GLU A 36 1.18 -11.38 -8.62
C GLU A 36 2.04 -10.82 -7.47
N ASP A 37 3.30 -11.28 -7.39
CA ASP A 37 4.31 -10.81 -6.44
C ASP A 37 4.99 -9.54 -6.98
N PHE A 38 4.90 -8.43 -6.22
CA PHE A 38 5.57 -7.16 -6.50
C PHE A 38 6.69 -6.91 -5.48
N TYR A 39 7.90 -6.64 -5.96
CA TYR A 39 9.04 -6.29 -5.12
C TYR A 39 8.94 -4.83 -4.67
N GLU A 40 9.08 -4.58 -3.37
CA GLU A 40 9.10 -3.24 -2.78
C GLU A 40 10.51 -2.66 -2.88
N ILE A 41 10.75 -1.77 -3.84
CA ILE A 41 12.07 -1.24 -4.18
C ILE A 41 12.20 0.20 -3.66
N ARG A 42 13.23 0.49 -2.87
CA ARG A 42 13.66 1.85 -2.55
C ARG A 42 14.72 2.30 -3.56
N THR A 43 14.57 3.49 -4.13
CA THR A 43 15.60 4.12 -4.97
C THR A 43 16.04 5.47 -4.41
N GLU A 44 17.32 5.79 -4.53
CA GLU A 44 17.88 7.13 -4.33
C GLU A 44 18.37 7.68 -5.67
N TRP A 45 18.04 8.94 -5.97
CA TRP A 45 18.36 9.60 -7.24
C TRP A 45 19.48 10.65 -7.10
N SER A 46 19.99 11.12 -8.23
CA SER A 46 21.05 12.13 -8.33
C SER A 46 20.72 13.48 -7.67
N ASP A 47 19.43 13.83 -7.57
CA ASP A 47 18.90 14.99 -6.86
C ASP A 47 18.72 14.76 -5.34
N ARG A 48 19.09 13.56 -4.85
CA ARG A 48 18.84 13.03 -3.49
C ARG A 48 17.38 12.70 -3.18
N SER A 49 16.47 12.73 -4.17
CA SER A 49 15.10 12.27 -3.95
C SER A 49 15.06 10.75 -3.71
N VAL A 50 14.08 10.34 -2.91
CA VAL A 50 13.85 8.92 -2.58
C VAL A 50 12.47 8.52 -3.07
N LEU A 51 12.43 7.47 -3.90
CA LEU A 51 11.19 6.86 -4.37
C LEU A 51 11.05 5.46 -3.75
N TYR A 52 9.81 5.06 -3.51
CA TYR A 52 9.42 3.69 -3.17
C TYR A 52 8.53 3.20 -4.30
N LEU A 53 8.85 2.03 -4.83
CA LEU A 53 8.33 1.48 -6.08
C LEU A 53 7.90 0.03 -5.91
N HIS A 54 6.94 -0.42 -6.69
CA HIS A 54 6.44 -1.78 -6.73
C HIS A 54 6.60 -2.29 -8.16
N ARG A 55 7.38 -3.36 -8.35
CA ARG A 55 7.66 -3.93 -9.68
C ARG A 55 7.56 -5.44 -9.64
N SER A 56 6.88 -6.04 -10.61
CA SER A 56 6.76 -7.50 -10.68
C SER A 56 7.88 -8.13 -11.51
N LEU A 57 7.95 -9.47 -11.51
CA LEU A 57 8.82 -10.20 -12.43
C LEU A 57 8.42 -9.99 -13.91
N ALA A 58 7.19 -9.59 -14.21
CA ALA A 58 6.79 -9.15 -15.56
C ALA A 58 7.44 -7.81 -15.93
N ASP A 59 7.56 -6.86 -14.99
CA ASP A 59 8.23 -5.58 -15.21
C ASP A 59 9.73 -5.73 -15.47
N LEU A 60 10.43 -6.52 -14.65
CA LEU A 60 11.85 -6.82 -14.85
C LEU A 60 12.12 -7.44 -16.23
N ARG A 61 11.26 -8.39 -16.65
CA ARG A 61 11.29 -8.97 -18.01
C ARG A 61 10.94 -7.96 -19.10
N ARG A 62 10.13 -6.94 -18.82
CA ARG A 62 9.76 -5.88 -19.78
C ARG A 62 10.89 -4.84 -19.94
N LEU A 63 11.53 -4.45 -18.84
CA LEU A 63 12.72 -3.59 -18.82
C LEU A 63 13.83 -4.17 -19.70
N LEU A 64 14.22 -5.42 -19.47
CA LEU A 64 15.35 -6.03 -20.18
C LEU A 64 15.08 -6.29 -21.68
N ARG A 65 13.81 -6.52 -22.06
CA ARG A 65 13.41 -6.53 -23.48
C ARG A 65 13.52 -5.14 -24.11
N ARG A 66 12.88 -4.11 -23.52
CA ARG A 66 13.00 -2.72 -24.01
C ARG A 66 14.45 -2.27 -24.12
N LEU A 67 15.34 -2.71 -23.21
CA LEU A 67 16.76 -2.37 -23.25
C LEU A 67 17.44 -3.00 -24.47
N LEU A 68 17.27 -4.31 -24.69
CA LEU A 68 17.79 -5.01 -25.88
C LEU A 68 17.20 -4.49 -27.19
N ASP A 69 15.98 -3.95 -27.18
CA ASP A 69 15.34 -3.36 -28.36
C ASP A 69 15.77 -1.91 -28.62
N SER A 70 16.23 -1.18 -27.59
CA SER A 70 16.74 0.20 -27.73
C SER A 70 18.22 0.26 -28.14
N PHE A 71 18.96 -0.83 -27.89
CA PHE A 71 20.39 -0.94 -28.21
C PHE A 71 20.65 -2.19 -29.07
N PRO A 72 20.17 -2.23 -30.34
CA PRO A 72 20.22 -3.43 -31.17
C PRO A 72 21.65 -3.90 -31.47
N GLU A 73 22.57 -2.98 -31.74
CA GLU A 73 23.99 -3.28 -32.02
C GLU A 73 24.72 -3.83 -30.78
N ASP A 74 24.32 -3.39 -29.58
CA ASP A 74 24.91 -3.79 -28.31
C ASP A 74 24.30 -5.08 -27.72
N ARG A 75 23.31 -5.68 -28.38
CA ARG A 75 22.66 -6.94 -27.95
C ARG A 75 23.66 -8.03 -27.50
N PRO A 76 24.78 -8.33 -28.20
CA PRO A 76 25.74 -9.33 -27.72
C PRO A 76 26.54 -8.92 -26.47
N GLU A 77 26.67 -7.63 -26.15
CA GLU A 77 27.22 -7.16 -24.86
C GLU A 77 26.16 -7.33 -23.76
N LEU A 78 24.95 -6.82 -24.00
CA LEU A 78 23.83 -6.84 -23.05
C LEU A 78 23.33 -8.26 -22.72
N GLN A 79 23.51 -9.23 -23.63
CA GLN A 79 23.25 -10.65 -23.37
C GLN A 79 24.36 -11.36 -22.58
N ARG A 80 25.61 -10.85 -22.62
CA ARG A 80 26.73 -11.35 -21.80
C ARG A 80 26.70 -10.80 -20.37
N ALA A 81 26.12 -9.62 -20.18
CA ALA A 81 25.83 -9.10 -18.84
C ALA A 81 24.90 -10.07 -18.09
N PRO A 82 25.00 -10.22 -16.75
CA PRO A 82 24.28 -11.24 -15.97
C PRO A 82 22.76 -10.96 -15.82
N LEU A 83 22.19 -10.14 -16.71
CA LEU A 83 20.81 -9.66 -16.69
C LEU A 83 19.81 -10.80 -16.96
N LEU A 84 20.08 -11.61 -17.98
CA LEU A 84 19.23 -12.76 -18.32
C LEU A 84 19.37 -13.88 -17.28
N GLN A 85 20.60 -14.14 -16.80
CA GLN A 85 20.82 -15.12 -15.74
C GLN A 85 20.13 -14.72 -14.43
N GLY A 86 20.20 -13.44 -14.05
CA GLY A 86 19.50 -12.91 -12.88
C GLY A 86 17.98 -13.15 -12.95
N LEU A 87 17.34 -12.90 -14.10
CA LEU A 87 15.92 -13.22 -14.30
C LEU A 87 15.59 -14.69 -14.09
N ILE A 88 16.47 -15.60 -14.52
CA ILE A 88 16.31 -17.05 -14.36
C ILE A 88 16.41 -17.40 -12.87
N THR A 89 17.48 -16.96 -12.19
CA THR A 89 17.68 -17.22 -10.75
C THR A 89 16.54 -16.65 -9.89
N ILE A 90 16.01 -15.45 -10.21
CA ILE A 90 14.84 -14.86 -9.50
C ILE A 90 13.58 -15.70 -9.69
N LYS A 91 13.40 -16.32 -10.86
CA LYS A 91 12.23 -17.18 -11.16
C LYS A 91 12.35 -18.55 -10.49
N GLU A 92 13.56 -19.09 -10.39
CA GLU A 92 13.85 -20.43 -9.85
C GLU A 92 14.06 -20.44 -8.34
N SER A 93 14.32 -19.28 -7.72
CA SER A 93 14.47 -19.18 -6.27
C SER A 93 13.13 -19.36 -5.53
N HIS A 94 13.07 -20.42 -4.73
CA HIS A 94 11.94 -20.73 -3.86
C HIS A 94 11.99 -20.00 -2.51
N GLU A 95 13.17 -19.57 -2.07
CA GLU A 95 13.36 -18.83 -0.81
C GLU A 95 13.17 -17.33 -1.04
N ILE A 96 12.35 -16.69 -0.20
CA ILE A 96 12.02 -15.27 -0.34
C ILE A 96 13.29 -14.41 -0.27
N GLU A 97 14.11 -14.58 0.76
CA GLU A 97 15.32 -13.76 0.95
C GLU A 97 16.32 -13.91 -0.21
N ALA A 98 16.61 -15.14 -0.65
CA ALA A 98 17.48 -15.38 -1.81
C ALA A 98 16.91 -14.71 -3.08
N ARG A 99 15.57 -14.73 -3.25
CA ARG A 99 14.88 -14.08 -4.36
C ARG A 99 14.95 -12.55 -4.29
N LEU A 100 14.79 -11.94 -3.11
CA LEU A 100 14.95 -10.48 -2.91
C LEU A 100 16.39 -10.05 -3.23
N ASN A 101 17.39 -10.81 -2.75
CA ASN A 101 18.80 -10.55 -2.99
C ASN A 101 19.17 -10.59 -4.48
N GLU A 102 18.67 -11.57 -5.25
CA GLU A 102 18.92 -11.61 -6.70
C GLU A 102 18.19 -10.50 -7.46
N VAL A 103 17.00 -10.06 -7.02
CA VAL A 103 16.35 -8.84 -7.57
C VAL A 103 17.20 -7.60 -7.30
N GLU A 104 17.68 -7.42 -6.06
CA GLU A 104 18.51 -6.26 -5.71
C GLU A 104 19.83 -6.24 -6.50
N LYS A 105 20.49 -7.39 -6.60
CA LYS A 105 21.70 -7.60 -7.41
C LYS A 105 21.47 -7.32 -8.90
N LEU A 106 20.33 -7.72 -9.46
CA LEU A 106 19.94 -7.39 -10.84
C LEU A 106 19.75 -5.88 -11.02
N LEU A 107 19.00 -5.22 -10.13
CA LEU A 107 18.78 -3.78 -10.19
C LEU A 107 20.09 -2.98 -10.01
N LYS A 108 20.94 -3.40 -9.07
CA LYS A 108 22.30 -2.85 -8.86
C LYS A 108 23.18 -3.06 -10.08
N THR A 109 23.08 -4.18 -10.79
CA THR A 109 23.79 -4.38 -12.07
C THR A 109 23.31 -3.36 -13.10
N ILE A 110 21.99 -3.17 -13.24
CA ILE A 110 21.39 -2.28 -14.23
C ILE A 110 21.79 -0.81 -14.02
N ILE A 111 21.78 -0.30 -12.79
CA ILE A 111 22.17 1.11 -12.53
C ILE A 111 23.68 1.36 -12.62
N ASN A 112 24.51 0.32 -12.43
CA ASN A 112 25.97 0.40 -12.56
C ASN A 112 26.50 0.03 -13.95
N MET A 113 25.63 -0.27 -14.92
CA MET A 113 26.02 -0.40 -16.32
C MET A 113 26.62 0.91 -16.87
N PRO A 114 27.43 0.85 -17.96
CA PRO A 114 27.85 2.03 -18.71
C PRO A 114 26.72 3.04 -18.94
N TRP A 115 27.03 4.33 -18.81
CA TRP A 115 26.05 5.41 -18.74
C TRP A 115 25.06 5.47 -19.92
N LYS A 116 25.48 5.01 -21.13
CA LYS A 116 24.57 4.85 -22.28
C LYS A 116 23.37 3.95 -21.99
N TYR A 117 23.54 2.91 -21.15
CA TYR A 117 22.48 1.99 -20.75
C TYR A 117 21.78 2.47 -19.46
N SER A 118 22.54 2.72 -18.40
CA SER A 118 22.00 3.02 -17.05
C SER A 118 21.26 4.36 -16.95
N ARG A 119 21.49 5.28 -17.91
CA ARG A 119 20.77 6.55 -18.05
C ARG A 119 19.85 6.61 -19.28
N SER A 120 19.62 5.47 -19.93
CA SER A 120 18.66 5.39 -21.04
C SER A 120 17.23 5.64 -20.54
N GLU A 121 16.38 6.23 -21.38
CA GLU A 121 14.95 6.47 -21.08
C GLU A 121 14.26 5.20 -20.57
N VAL A 122 14.59 4.05 -21.15
CA VAL A 122 14.06 2.72 -20.75
C VAL A 122 14.39 2.36 -19.30
N VAL A 123 15.58 2.68 -18.82
CA VAL A 123 15.99 2.42 -17.43
C VAL A 123 15.40 3.48 -16.50
N LEU A 124 15.44 4.76 -16.87
CA LEU A 124 14.91 5.85 -16.03
C LEU A 124 13.38 5.72 -15.83
N THR A 125 12.62 5.51 -16.91
CA THR A 125 11.15 5.31 -16.85
C THR A 125 10.72 4.05 -16.11
N PHE A 126 11.60 3.05 -15.95
CA PHE A 126 11.32 1.90 -15.07
C PHE A 126 11.40 2.28 -13.58
N PHE A 127 12.27 3.21 -13.20
CA PHE A 127 12.44 3.65 -11.81
C PHE A 127 11.56 4.85 -11.42
N GLU A 128 10.89 5.51 -12.37
CA GLU A 128 9.90 6.56 -12.08
C GLU A 128 8.66 6.03 -11.33
N ARG A 129 7.87 6.91 -10.69
CA ARG A 129 6.64 6.49 -9.97
C ARG A 129 5.55 6.07 -10.95
N SER A 130 5.17 4.80 -10.94
CA SER A 130 4.02 4.29 -11.68
C SER A 130 2.69 4.69 -11.01
N PRO A 131 1.53 4.56 -11.68
CA PRO A 131 0.23 4.76 -11.05
C PRO A 131 -0.01 3.82 -9.85
N LEU A 132 0.49 2.59 -9.91
CA LEU A 132 0.40 1.62 -8.81
C LEU A 132 1.11 2.12 -7.55
N ASP A 133 2.27 2.77 -7.72
CA ASP A 133 3.05 3.35 -6.61
C ASP A 133 2.32 4.51 -5.92
N GLN A 134 1.50 5.24 -6.66
CA GLN A 134 0.68 6.33 -6.13
C GLN A 134 -0.50 5.78 -5.31
N VAL A 135 -1.18 4.74 -5.81
CA VAL A 135 -2.27 4.06 -5.09
C VAL A 135 -1.77 3.42 -3.80
N LEU A 136 -0.71 2.60 -3.87
CA LEU A 136 -0.17 1.88 -2.70
C LEU A 136 0.43 2.81 -1.64
N LYS A 137 0.92 4.00 -2.04
CA LYS A 137 1.32 5.07 -1.11
C LYS A 137 0.11 5.63 -0.36
N ASN A 138 -1.04 5.81 -1.02
CA ASN A 138 -2.24 6.35 -0.37
C ASN A 138 -2.87 5.30 0.56
N ASP A 139 -2.88 4.02 0.17
CA ASP A 139 -3.33 2.90 1.02
C ASP A 139 -2.55 2.80 2.34
N SER A 140 -1.26 3.15 2.37
CA SER A 140 -0.49 3.15 3.62
C SER A 140 -0.83 4.34 4.52
N VAL A 141 -1.14 5.52 3.95
CA VAL A 141 -1.66 6.68 4.71
C VAL A 141 -3.00 6.34 5.37
N HIS A 142 -3.92 5.70 4.63
CA HIS A 142 -5.22 5.27 5.18
C HIS A 142 -5.11 4.19 6.26
N LYS A 143 -3.96 3.50 6.40
CA LYS A 143 -3.69 2.55 7.50
C LYS A 143 -3.05 3.19 8.73
N ILE A 144 -2.71 4.47 8.71
CA ILE A 144 -2.05 5.20 9.81
C ILE A 144 -3.04 6.05 10.63
N GLN A 145 -4.34 6.03 10.31
CA GLN A 145 -5.41 6.56 11.17
C GLN A 145 -6.07 5.45 12.00
N PRO A 146 -5.69 5.24 13.28
CA PRO A 146 -6.54 4.54 14.24
C PRO A 146 -7.68 5.47 14.67
N SER A 147 -8.93 5.03 14.50
CA SER A 147 -10.16 5.83 14.54
C SER A 147 -10.25 6.92 13.45
N PHE A 148 -11.40 7.15 12.80
CA PHE A 148 -12.75 6.66 13.10
C PHE A 148 -13.20 5.56 12.14
N GLN A 149 -14.04 4.64 12.62
CA GLN A 149 -14.82 3.78 11.74
C GLN A 149 -15.92 4.64 11.10
N SER A 150 -15.80 4.93 9.81
CA SER A 150 -16.94 5.49 9.04
C SER A 150 -18.13 4.52 9.18
N PRO A 151 -19.33 4.98 9.58
CA PRO A 151 -20.51 4.12 9.64
C PRO A 151 -20.93 3.56 8.27
N VAL A 152 -20.46 4.18 7.19
CA VAL A 152 -20.83 3.88 5.79
C VAL A 152 -19.73 3.06 5.12
N LYS A 153 -20.10 1.92 4.54
CA LYS A 153 -19.23 1.02 3.78
C LYS A 153 -19.02 1.55 2.36
N ILE A 154 -17.87 1.23 1.77
CA ILE A 154 -17.52 1.61 0.38
C ILE A 154 -18.60 1.14 -0.63
N SER A 155 -19.24 -0.01 -0.36
CA SER A 155 -20.37 -0.55 -1.15
C SER A 155 -21.63 0.33 -1.16
N GLU A 156 -21.80 1.22 -0.18
CA GLU A 156 -22.95 2.12 -0.08
C GLU A 156 -22.67 3.44 -0.81
N ILE A 157 -21.42 3.93 -0.76
CA ILE A 157 -20.94 5.08 -1.54
C ILE A 157 -21.07 4.79 -3.06
N MET A 158 -20.74 3.57 -3.50
CA MET A 158 -20.93 3.15 -4.90
C MET A 158 -22.39 2.90 -5.30
N ARG A 159 -23.36 3.07 -4.37
CA ARG A 159 -24.80 2.91 -4.60
C ARG A 159 -25.54 4.25 -4.65
N SER A 160 -24.97 5.31 -4.08
CA SER A 160 -25.52 6.67 -4.13
C SER A 160 -25.14 7.38 -5.43
N ASN A 161 -26.07 7.42 -6.40
CA ASN A 161 -26.03 8.36 -7.54
C ASN A 161 -26.37 9.80 -7.09
N GLY A 162 -25.74 10.28 -6.01
CA GLY A 162 -26.06 11.52 -5.33
C GLY A 162 -24.81 12.17 -4.72
N PHE A 163 -24.74 13.48 -4.80
CA PHE A 163 -23.55 14.27 -4.47
C PHE A 163 -23.49 14.58 -2.96
N CYS A 164 -22.35 14.32 -2.30
CA CYS A 164 -22.16 14.59 -0.87
C CYS A 164 -21.06 15.64 -0.66
N LEU A 165 -21.45 16.91 -0.53
CA LEU A 165 -20.57 17.96 -0.02
C LEU A 165 -20.62 17.97 1.50
N ALA A 166 -19.55 17.50 2.15
CA ALA A 166 -19.36 17.65 3.58
C ALA A 166 -18.64 18.98 3.87
N ASN A 167 -19.41 20.03 4.18
CA ASN A 167 -18.83 21.30 4.67
C ASN A 167 -18.11 21.05 6.01
N THR A 168 -16.87 21.51 6.14
CA THR A 168 -16.10 21.42 7.38
C THR A 168 -16.44 22.58 8.31
N GLU A 169 -17.54 22.45 9.06
CA GLU A 169 -17.95 23.42 10.07
C GLU A 169 -17.99 22.80 11.47
N THR A 170 -17.24 23.40 12.40
CA THR A 170 -16.96 22.86 13.73
C THR A 170 -18.14 23.01 14.66
N ILE A 171 -18.93 21.96 14.86
CA ILE A 171 -19.98 21.93 15.89
C ILE A 171 -19.36 21.61 17.25
N VAL A 172 -19.09 22.67 18.03
CA VAL A 172 -18.86 22.56 19.48
C VAL A 172 -20.20 22.27 20.15
N ILE A 173 -20.30 21.16 20.88
CA ILE A 173 -21.51 20.81 21.65
C ILE A 173 -21.31 21.25 23.09
N ASP A 174 -21.86 22.42 23.43
CA ASP A 174 -21.93 22.94 24.79
C ASP A 174 -23.20 22.45 25.52
N HIS A 175 -23.22 22.51 26.85
CA HIS A 175 -24.34 22.06 27.68
C HIS A 175 -25.42 23.13 27.88
N SER A 176 -26.64 22.90 27.38
CA SER A 176 -27.87 23.36 28.07
C SER A 176 -29.16 22.72 27.53
N ILE A 177 -30.07 22.42 28.45
CA ILE A 177 -31.50 22.14 28.19
C ILE A 177 -32.28 23.33 28.76
N PRO A 178 -33.23 23.91 28.02
CA PRO A 178 -34.56 24.07 28.63
C PRO A 178 -35.75 23.93 27.65
N ASN A 179 -36.75 23.14 28.07
CA ASN A 179 -38.19 23.48 28.14
C ASN A 179 -38.91 24.04 26.88
N GLY A 180 -40.01 23.45 26.37
CA GLY A 180 -40.80 22.29 26.82
C GLY A 180 -42.28 22.41 26.43
N LYS A 181 -43.14 21.49 26.95
CA LYS A 181 -44.62 21.42 26.80
C LYS A 181 -45.11 21.02 25.39
N ASP A 182 -46.20 20.28 25.19
CA ASP A 182 -47.22 19.58 26.03
C ASP A 182 -47.71 18.37 25.19
N LYS A 183 -48.33 17.26 25.64
CA LYS A 183 -48.83 16.74 26.95
C LYS A 183 -48.79 15.16 26.83
N HIS A 184 -49.59 14.23 27.37
CA HIS A 184 -50.87 14.23 28.11
C HIS A 184 -51.07 12.93 28.96
N LEU A 185 -50.69 12.93 30.25
CA LEU A 185 -51.11 11.96 31.30
C LEU A 185 -50.69 10.46 31.12
N ASP A 186 -50.57 9.64 32.17
CA ASP A 186 -50.97 9.80 33.58
C ASP A 186 -50.00 9.15 34.59
N THR A 187 -50.08 9.62 35.85
CA THR A 187 -49.89 8.97 37.18
C THR A 187 -49.24 7.56 37.22
N ASP A 188 -48.24 7.25 38.07
CA ASP A 188 -48.08 7.66 39.49
C ASP A 188 -46.61 7.88 39.93
N ALA A 189 -46.40 8.45 41.13
CA ALA A 189 -45.09 8.76 41.70
C ALA A 189 -44.91 8.22 43.13
N THR A 190 -43.76 7.59 43.42
CA THR A 190 -43.27 7.46 44.80
C THR A 190 -41.73 7.49 44.84
N GLU A 191 -41.20 7.97 45.95
CA GLU A 191 -39.79 8.23 46.21
C GLU A 191 -39.02 6.93 46.56
N HIS A 192 -37.68 6.94 46.52
CA HIS A 192 -36.85 7.17 47.73
C HIS A 192 -35.34 6.96 47.47
N PHE A 193 -34.50 7.46 48.39
CA PHE A 193 -33.04 7.26 48.41
C PHE A 193 -32.61 5.94 49.11
N MET A 194 -31.31 5.63 48.97
CA MET A 194 -30.45 4.76 49.82
C MET A 194 -30.10 3.33 49.33
N TRP A 195 -28.79 3.11 49.13
CA TRP A 195 -28.07 1.83 49.32
C TRP A 195 -27.63 1.72 50.82
N PRO A 196 -27.08 0.60 51.33
CA PRO A 196 -27.01 -0.78 50.79
C PRO A 196 -27.39 -1.89 51.83
N SER A 197 -27.14 -3.15 51.46
CA SER A 197 -26.84 -4.32 52.35
C SER A 197 -27.98 -5.23 52.82
N ASN A 198 -28.03 -6.45 52.25
CA ASN A 198 -28.12 -7.78 52.91
C ASN A 198 -28.39 -8.88 51.85
N MET A 199 -28.25 -10.20 52.08
CA MET A 199 -27.32 -11.04 52.84
C MET A 199 -27.74 -12.51 52.61
N ARG A 200 -26.79 -13.46 52.56
CA ARG A 200 -26.98 -14.94 52.37
C ARG A 200 -27.29 -15.33 50.91
N ARG A 201 -26.68 -16.34 50.28
CA ARG A 201 -26.06 -17.65 50.66
C ARG A 201 -27.01 -18.84 50.44
N ASN A 202 -26.87 -19.46 49.26
CA ASN A 202 -26.97 -20.90 49.00
C ASN A 202 -26.23 -21.18 47.67
N LYS A 203 -25.72 -22.37 47.33
CA LYS A 203 -25.17 -23.54 48.03
C LYS A 203 -25.02 -24.62 46.94
N GLU A 204 -23.88 -24.60 46.28
CA GLU A 204 -23.07 -25.78 45.93
C GLU A 204 -23.74 -27.17 45.93
N ARG A 205 -23.79 -27.80 44.74
CA ARG A 205 -23.78 -29.25 44.39
C ARG A 205 -24.03 -29.36 42.86
N ARG A 206 -23.48 -30.30 42.08
CA ARG A 206 -22.62 -31.48 42.36
C ARG A 206 -21.85 -31.86 41.09
N GLU A 207 -20.78 -32.66 41.22
CA GLU A 207 -19.94 -33.10 40.10
C GLU A 207 -20.30 -34.50 39.53
N MET A 208 -19.64 -34.85 38.41
CA MET A 208 -19.30 -36.20 37.90
C MET A 208 -20.39 -37.20 37.45
N SER A 209 -20.46 -37.38 36.12
CA SER A 209 -20.36 -38.68 35.40
C SER A 209 -20.01 -38.32 33.93
N LEU A 210 -18.93 -38.76 33.26
CA LEU A 210 -18.01 -39.89 33.33
C LEU A 210 -18.53 -41.16 32.63
N VAL A 211 -18.08 -41.30 31.37
CA VAL A 211 -17.96 -42.50 30.49
C VAL A 211 -19.20 -43.38 30.26
N GLY A 212 -19.55 -43.49 28.98
CA GLY A 212 -20.24 -44.62 28.34
C GLY A 212 -19.58 -44.88 26.98
#